data_AF-H0X5P2-F1
#
_entry.id   AF-H0X5P2-F1
#
_cell.length_a   1.000
_cell.length_b   1.000
_cell.length_c   1.000
_cell.angle_alpha   90.00
_cell.angle_beta   90.00
_cell.angle_gamma   90.00
#
_symmetry.space_group_name_H-M   'P 1'
#
loop_
_entity.id
_entity.type
_entity.pdbx_description
1 polymer ?
#
loop_
_entity_poly.entity_id
_entity_poly.type
_entity_poly.pdbx_seq_one_letter_code
_entity_poly.pdbx_strand_id
1 'polypeptide(L)'
;MRALITQRTLLSLVLGLLFSSMMAMGRCREDYHALLSQLQKQANSTQDPSTLLDPYMRIQGLNFPRLREHCKERPGAFPSNNALRGLGQQAFLRTLDATLSLVLHRLAALQRHLPEAQDLENLPMARQNTQDLQTLKMARLNIQGLRNNIYCMSRLLGSSQDASEPTQTGPGTSLPPTPIPDAFQRKLEGCRFLDGYHRFMRSVGQVFSDWGESPSRSRRHRPRRALQKGAHRTRPSSKGKRLTPRGQLLH
;
A
#
# COMPACT_ATOMS: atom_id res chain seq x y z
N MET A 1 -56.84 7.94 10.99
CA MET A 1 -55.69 7.07 11.36
C MET A 1 -55.25 6.11 10.23
N ARG A 2 -55.20 6.54 8.96
CA ARG A 2 -54.65 5.71 7.85
C ARG A 2 -53.39 6.32 7.20
N ALA A 3 -53.21 7.64 7.27
CA ALA A 3 -52.05 8.33 6.69
C ALA A 3 -50.73 8.15 7.47
N LEU A 4 -50.79 7.90 8.79
CA LEU A 4 -49.60 7.69 9.64
C LEU A 4 -48.98 6.29 9.47
N ILE A 5 -49.75 5.32 8.96
CA ILE A 5 -49.29 3.92 8.82
C ILE A 5 -48.52 3.75 7.50
N THR A 6 -48.97 4.40 6.42
CA THR A 6 -48.30 4.38 5.11
C THR A 6 -46.98 5.14 5.09
N GLN A 7 -46.81 6.16 5.94
CA GLN A 7 -45.57 6.92 6.03
C GLN A 7 -44.45 6.13 6.74
N ARG A 8 -44.79 5.30 7.74
CA ARG A 8 -43.83 4.41 8.42
C ARG A 8 -43.34 3.25 7.54
N THR A 9 -44.20 2.71 6.68
CA THR A 9 -43.79 1.63 5.76
C THR A 9 -42.88 2.12 4.66
N LEU A 10 -43.13 3.33 4.11
CA LEU A 10 -42.25 3.94 3.10
C LEU A 10 -40.88 4.32 3.68
N LEU A 11 -40.83 4.87 4.89
CA LEU A 11 -39.55 5.24 5.53
C LEU A 11 -38.71 4.01 5.88
N SER A 12 -39.37 2.91 6.30
CA SER A 12 -38.73 1.62 6.57
C SER A 12 -38.25 0.92 5.28
N LEU A 13 -38.98 1.05 4.17
CA LEU A 13 -38.54 0.53 2.87
C LEU A 13 -37.36 1.32 2.31
N VAL A 14 -37.35 2.65 2.45
CA VAL A 14 -36.25 3.52 2.04
C VAL A 14 -35.01 3.28 2.91
N LEU A 15 -35.17 3.11 4.24
CA LEU A 15 -34.06 2.66 5.10
C LEU A 15 -33.59 1.26 4.70
N GLY A 16 -34.49 0.30 4.46
CA GLY A 16 -34.15 -1.06 4.04
C GLY A 16 -33.40 -1.12 2.69
N LEU A 17 -33.76 -0.25 1.74
CA LEU A 17 -33.06 -0.07 0.47
C LEU A 17 -31.70 0.64 0.64
N LEU A 18 -31.59 1.60 1.57
CA LEU A 18 -30.32 2.25 1.93
C LEU A 18 -29.37 1.32 2.70
N PHE A 19 -29.87 0.37 3.48
CA PHE A 19 -29.04 -0.63 4.16
C PHE A 19 -28.69 -1.81 3.23
N SER A 20 -29.53 -2.11 2.24
CA SER A 20 -29.22 -3.10 1.21
C SER A 20 -28.14 -2.62 0.23
N SER A 21 -27.88 -1.31 0.13
CA SER A 21 -26.80 -0.77 -0.71
C SER A 21 -25.42 -0.75 -0.02
N MET A 22 -25.34 -0.99 1.29
CA MET A 22 -24.06 -1.14 2.01
C MET A 22 -23.42 -2.53 1.87
N MET A 23 -24.12 -3.51 1.29
CA MET A 23 -23.53 -4.77 0.82
C MET A 23 -23.37 -4.80 -0.70
N ALA A 24 -23.20 -3.64 -1.34
CA ALA A 24 -22.48 -3.60 -2.60
C ALA A 24 -21.01 -3.91 -2.29
N MET A 25 -20.68 -5.20 -2.14
CA MET A 25 -19.38 -5.70 -2.58
C MET A 25 -19.24 -5.21 -4.02
N GLY A 26 -18.56 -4.08 -4.20
CA GLY A 26 -18.34 -3.50 -5.51
C GLY A 26 -17.81 -4.60 -6.40
N ARG A 27 -18.51 -4.90 -7.50
CA ARG A 27 -18.12 -5.99 -8.38
C ARG A 27 -16.67 -5.74 -8.79
N CYS A 28 -15.78 -6.68 -8.48
CA CYS A 28 -14.40 -6.65 -8.95
C CYS A 28 -14.42 -6.74 -10.48
N ARG A 29 -14.42 -5.57 -11.13
CA ARG A 29 -14.54 -5.40 -12.58
C ARG A 29 -13.23 -4.99 -13.23
N GLU A 30 -12.20 -4.77 -12.44
CA GLU A 30 -10.91 -4.26 -12.92
C GLU A 30 -10.05 -5.38 -13.50
N ASP A 31 -9.30 -5.05 -14.56
CA ASP A 31 -8.25 -5.93 -15.05
C ASP A 31 -7.06 -5.97 -14.08
N TYR A 32 -6.25 -7.02 -14.19
CA TYR A 32 -5.11 -7.27 -13.29
C TYR A 32 -4.14 -6.09 -13.20
N HIS A 33 -3.81 -5.45 -14.32
CA HIS A 33 -2.82 -4.38 -14.34
C HIS A 33 -3.36 -3.07 -13.76
N ALA A 34 -4.60 -2.73 -14.05
CA ALA A 34 -5.28 -1.59 -13.44
C ALA A 34 -5.34 -1.74 -11.92
N LEU A 35 -5.78 -2.90 -11.42
CA LEU A 35 -5.90 -3.16 -10.00
C LEU A 35 -4.52 -3.21 -9.31
N LEU A 36 -3.51 -3.81 -9.94
CA LEU A 36 -2.14 -3.77 -9.43
C LEU A 36 -1.62 -2.34 -9.33
N SER A 37 -1.90 -1.48 -10.32
CA SER A 37 -1.53 -0.06 -10.25
C SER A 37 -2.20 0.66 -9.08
N GLN A 38 -3.47 0.35 -8.79
CA GLN A 38 -4.15 0.91 -7.61
C GLN A 38 -3.50 0.44 -6.30
N LEU A 39 -3.21 -0.85 -6.17
CA LEU A 39 -2.55 -1.42 -4.99
C LEU A 39 -1.17 -0.78 -4.77
N GLN A 40 -0.38 -0.59 -5.82
CA GLN A 40 0.90 0.12 -5.77
C GLN A 40 0.73 1.56 -5.29
N LYS A 41 -0.22 2.32 -5.86
CA LYS A 41 -0.51 3.70 -5.45
C LYS A 41 -0.95 3.79 -3.99
N GLN A 42 -1.82 2.89 -3.55
CA GLN A 42 -2.30 2.84 -2.16
C GLN A 42 -1.16 2.49 -1.20
N ALA A 43 -0.32 1.51 -1.51
CA ALA A 43 0.86 1.18 -0.71
C ALA A 43 1.84 2.36 -0.65
N ASN A 44 2.07 3.04 -1.77
CA ASN A 44 2.95 4.20 -1.84
C ASN A 44 2.44 5.40 -1.04
N SER A 45 1.12 5.61 -1.00
CA SER A 45 0.52 6.67 -0.18
C SER A 45 0.56 6.30 1.31
N THR A 46 0.24 5.06 1.67
CA THR A 46 0.12 4.63 3.07
C THR A 46 1.45 4.37 3.78
N GLN A 47 2.56 4.23 3.05
CA GLN A 47 3.90 4.17 3.65
C GLN A 47 4.41 5.53 4.16
N ASP A 48 3.80 6.64 3.75
CA ASP A 48 4.19 7.97 4.20
C ASP A 48 3.69 8.23 5.64
N PRO A 49 4.59 8.47 6.61
CA PRO A 49 4.25 8.79 7.99
C PRO A 49 3.29 9.97 8.15
N SER A 50 3.27 10.91 7.19
CA SER A 50 2.38 12.08 7.21
C SER A 50 0.90 11.71 7.20
N THR A 51 0.57 10.50 6.71
CA THR A 51 -0.81 10.02 6.57
C THR A 51 -1.39 9.44 7.85
N LEU A 52 -0.58 9.15 8.88
CA LEU A 52 -1.07 8.50 10.10
C LEU A 52 -0.15 8.72 11.33
N LEU A 53 1.14 8.36 11.25
CA LEU A 53 2.07 8.48 12.39
C LEU A 53 2.31 9.92 12.83
N ASP A 54 2.68 10.83 11.93
CA ASP A 54 2.99 12.21 12.30
C ASP A 54 1.78 12.95 12.91
N PRO A 55 0.56 12.86 12.34
CA PRO A 55 -0.66 13.39 12.97
C PRO A 55 -0.91 12.80 14.37
N TYR A 56 -0.73 11.49 14.53
CA TYR A 56 -0.89 10.83 15.83
C TYR A 56 0.11 11.39 16.86
N MET A 57 1.38 11.53 16.47
CA MET A 57 2.41 12.06 17.35
C MET A 57 2.15 13.51 17.75
N ARG A 58 1.62 14.35 16.85
CA ARG A 58 1.25 15.74 17.17
C ARG A 58 0.10 15.78 18.17
N ILE A 59 -1.02 15.11 17.88
CA ILE A 59 -2.20 15.09 18.75
C ILE A 59 -1.87 14.54 20.14
N GLN A 60 -1.01 13.52 20.21
CA GLN A 60 -0.67 12.88 21.48
C GLN A 60 0.45 13.59 22.27
N GLY A 61 1.01 14.68 21.73
CA GLY A 61 2.11 15.42 22.35
C GLY A 61 3.44 14.67 22.33
N LEU A 62 3.64 13.74 21.39
CA LEU A 62 4.87 12.96 21.22
C LEU A 62 5.83 13.57 20.19
N ASN A 63 5.42 14.64 19.50
CA ASN A 63 6.16 15.24 18.39
C ASN A 63 7.35 16.12 18.82
N PHE A 64 8.24 15.57 19.64
CA PHE A 64 9.49 16.21 20.03
C PHE A 64 10.67 15.23 19.95
N PRO A 65 11.91 15.69 19.68
CA PRO A 65 13.02 14.81 19.28
C PRO A 65 13.26 13.62 20.22
N ARG A 66 13.30 13.85 21.53
CA ARG A 66 13.56 12.80 22.53
C ARG A 66 12.52 11.67 22.52
N LEU A 67 11.23 11.96 22.28
CA LEU A 67 10.20 10.91 22.19
C LEU A 67 10.07 10.30 20.80
N ARG A 68 10.45 11.01 19.74
CA ARG A 68 10.51 10.44 18.39
C ARG A 68 11.41 9.20 18.32
N GLU A 69 12.51 9.20 19.05
CA GLU A 69 13.41 8.05 19.16
C GLU A 69 12.74 6.83 19.83
N HIS A 70 11.77 7.07 20.72
CA HIS A 70 11.04 6.01 21.42
C HIS A 70 9.88 5.44 20.60
N CYS A 71 9.55 6.04 19.45
CA CYS A 71 8.49 5.61 18.54
C CYS A 71 8.94 4.62 17.48
N LYS A 72 10.11 4.01 17.63
CA LYS A 72 10.58 2.97 16.71
C LYS A 72 9.83 1.65 16.90
N GLU A 73 9.46 1.04 15.79
CA GLU A 73 8.83 -0.27 15.79
C GLU A 73 9.60 -1.30 16.63
N ARG A 74 8.85 -2.15 17.34
CA ARG A 74 9.41 -3.35 17.97
C ARG A 74 9.69 -4.45 16.93
N PRO A 75 10.89 -5.05 16.93
CA PRO A 75 11.19 -6.18 16.06
C PRO A 75 10.11 -7.28 16.14
N GLY A 76 9.68 -7.78 14.97
CA GLY A 76 8.67 -8.83 14.87
C GLY A 76 7.21 -8.38 15.01
N ALA A 77 6.93 -7.09 15.23
CA ALA A 77 5.55 -6.60 15.29
C ALA A 77 4.81 -6.70 13.95
N PHE A 78 5.54 -6.53 12.84
CA PHE A 78 5.04 -6.73 11.48
C PHE A 78 5.97 -7.64 10.67
N PRO A 79 5.44 -8.34 9.64
CA PRO A 79 6.26 -9.09 8.70
C PRO A 79 7.37 -8.24 8.08
N SER A 80 8.56 -8.83 7.92
CA SER A 80 9.70 -8.19 7.26
C SER A 80 9.55 -8.25 5.74
N ASN A 81 10.30 -7.41 5.02
CA ASN A 81 10.30 -7.44 3.55
C ASN A 81 10.68 -8.83 3.00
N ASN A 82 11.72 -9.46 3.56
CA ASN A 82 12.15 -10.79 3.14
C ASN A 82 11.06 -11.85 3.39
N ALA A 83 10.37 -11.78 4.54
CA ALA A 83 9.26 -12.69 4.82
C ALA A 83 8.12 -12.51 3.81
N LEU A 84 7.79 -11.27 3.42
CA LEU A 84 6.76 -10.99 2.43
C LEU A 84 7.16 -11.38 1.01
N ARG A 85 8.40 -11.11 0.59
CA ARG A 85 8.93 -11.49 -0.73
C ARG A 85 9.00 -13.01 -0.92
N GLY A 86 9.21 -13.75 0.16
CA GLY A 86 9.23 -15.22 0.14
C GLY A 86 7.85 -15.86 -0.07
N LEU A 87 6.77 -15.09 -0.01
CA LEU A 87 5.41 -15.60 -0.22
C LEU A 87 5.04 -15.62 -1.70
N GLY A 88 4.32 -16.66 -2.12
CA GLY A 88 3.57 -16.64 -3.38
C GLY A 88 2.44 -15.60 -3.35
N GLN A 89 1.95 -15.18 -4.52
CA GLN A 89 1.03 -14.04 -4.64
C GLN A 89 -0.23 -14.16 -3.76
N GLN A 90 -0.87 -15.33 -3.73
CA GLN A 90 -2.06 -15.55 -2.89
C GLN A 90 -1.74 -15.53 -1.39
N ALA A 91 -0.65 -16.18 -0.97
CA ALA A 91 -0.22 -16.18 0.43
C ALA A 91 0.15 -14.77 0.91
N PHE A 92 0.78 -13.97 0.03
CA PHE A 92 1.04 -12.56 0.26
C PHE A 92 -0.24 -11.76 0.48
N LEU A 93 -1.25 -11.89 -0.40
CA LEU A 93 -2.52 -11.17 -0.27
C LEU A 93 -3.29 -11.56 1.00
N ARG A 94 -3.32 -12.86 1.35
CA ARG A 94 -3.92 -13.33 2.63
C ARG A 94 -3.22 -12.74 3.84
N THR A 95 -1.88 -12.76 3.84
CA THR A 95 -1.07 -12.18 4.93
C THR A 95 -1.30 -10.68 5.05
N LEU A 96 -1.40 -9.99 3.91
CA LEU A 96 -1.68 -8.55 3.86
C LEU A 96 -3.07 -8.24 4.41
N ASP A 97 -4.12 -8.95 3.99
CA ASP A 97 -5.49 -8.73 4.48
C ASP A 97 -5.61 -8.98 5.99
N ALA A 98 -5.00 -10.06 6.49
CA ALA A 98 -4.97 -10.37 7.93
C ALA A 98 -4.24 -9.29 8.73
N THR A 99 -3.10 -8.82 8.23
CA THR A 99 -2.32 -7.76 8.87
C THR A 99 -3.09 -6.44 8.88
N LEU A 100 -3.72 -6.05 7.76
CA LEU A 100 -4.55 -4.84 7.70
C LEU A 100 -5.80 -4.94 8.59
N SER A 101 -6.37 -6.14 8.75
CA SER A 101 -7.46 -6.38 9.70
C SER A 101 -7.05 -6.13 11.14
N LEU A 102 -5.86 -6.60 11.54
CA LEU A 102 -5.28 -6.29 12.85
C LEU A 102 -5.01 -4.79 13.00
N VAL A 103 -4.50 -4.14 11.94
CA VAL A 103 -4.24 -2.70 11.95
C VAL A 103 -5.52 -1.91 12.16
N LEU A 104 -6.61 -2.24 11.46
CA LEU A 104 -7.91 -1.59 11.65
C LEU A 104 -8.43 -1.74 13.08
N HIS A 105 -8.28 -2.91 13.70
CA HIS A 105 -8.66 -3.12 15.10
C HIS A 105 -7.84 -2.26 16.05
N ARG A 106 -6.52 -2.24 15.91
CA ARG A 106 -5.64 -1.42 16.76
C ARG A 106 -5.86 0.07 16.54
N LEU A 107 -6.08 0.51 15.30
CA LEU A 107 -6.44 1.89 14.99
C LEU A 107 -7.74 2.31 15.68
N ALA A 108 -8.76 1.45 15.67
CA ALA A 108 -10.00 1.72 16.39
C ALA A 108 -9.76 1.89 17.89
N ALA A 109 -8.88 1.08 18.50
CA ALA A 109 -8.50 1.22 19.90
C ALA A 109 -7.74 2.53 20.18
N LEU A 110 -6.76 2.89 19.33
CA LEU A 110 -6.03 4.15 19.45
C LEU A 110 -6.95 5.37 19.31
N GLN A 111 -7.91 5.31 18.38
CA GLN A 111 -8.87 6.40 18.12
C GLN A 111 -9.79 6.69 19.30
N ARG A 112 -10.10 5.69 20.14
CA ARG A 112 -10.89 5.88 21.38
C ARG A 112 -10.16 6.72 22.44
N HIS A 113 -8.85 6.90 22.30
CA HIS A 113 -8.01 7.65 23.23
C HIS A 113 -7.48 8.97 22.61
N LEU A 114 -8.07 9.40 21.49
CA LEU A 114 -7.79 10.72 20.93
C LEU A 114 -8.75 11.75 21.54
N PRO A 115 -8.31 13.02 21.69
CA PRO A 115 -9.21 14.12 22.05
C PRO A 115 -10.37 14.27 21.06
N GLU A 116 -11.52 14.74 21.54
CA GLU A 116 -12.61 15.09 20.65
C GLU A 116 -12.34 16.41 19.94
N ALA A 117 -13.03 16.66 18.82
CA ALA A 117 -12.82 17.89 18.06
C ALA A 117 -13.11 19.15 18.89
N GLN A 118 -14.14 19.10 19.75
CA GLN A 118 -14.55 20.19 20.63
C GLN A 118 -13.46 20.53 21.66
N ASP A 119 -12.75 19.52 22.18
CA ASP A 119 -11.65 19.69 23.13
C ASP A 119 -10.45 20.45 22.52
N LEU A 120 -10.36 20.47 21.18
CA LEU A 120 -9.24 21.03 20.44
C LEU A 120 -9.49 22.48 19.98
N GLU A 121 -10.74 22.96 19.97
CA GLU A 121 -11.12 24.25 19.37
C GLU A 121 -10.47 25.47 20.04
N ASN A 122 -10.24 25.40 21.36
CA ASN A 122 -9.67 26.49 22.15
C ASN A 122 -8.16 26.36 22.38
N LEU A 123 -7.51 25.34 21.81
CA LEU A 123 -6.07 25.13 22.00
C LEU A 123 -5.25 25.94 20.99
N PRO A 124 -4.02 26.36 21.37
CA PRO A 124 -3.02 26.75 20.40
C PRO A 124 -2.89 25.63 19.35
N MET A 125 -2.90 25.99 18.06
CA MET A 125 -2.89 25.04 16.93
C MET A 125 -4.20 24.25 16.68
N ALA A 126 -5.35 24.71 17.17
CA ALA A 126 -6.67 24.08 16.93
C ALA A 126 -6.89 23.62 15.48
N ARG A 127 -6.60 24.48 14.49
CA ARG A 127 -6.73 24.16 13.06
C ARG A 127 -5.89 22.95 12.64
N GLN A 128 -4.64 22.87 13.10
CA GLN A 128 -3.75 21.75 12.78
C GLN A 128 -4.23 20.48 13.46
N ASN A 129 -4.65 20.56 14.72
CA ASN A 129 -5.14 19.40 15.46
C ASN A 129 -6.42 18.82 14.83
N THR A 130 -7.34 19.67 14.38
CA THR A 130 -8.53 19.25 13.64
C THR A 130 -8.18 18.56 12.32
N GLN A 131 -7.21 19.12 11.58
CA GLN A 131 -6.71 18.50 10.35
C GLN A 131 -6.04 17.14 10.61
N ASP A 132 -5.27 17.04 11.69
CA ASP A 132 -4.63 15.80 12.11
C ASP A 132 -5.68 14.73 12.47
N LEU A 133 -6.74 15.12 13.20
CA LEU A 133 -7.83 14.22 13.57
C LEU A 133 -8.59 13.72 12.34
N GLN A 134 -8.82 14.60 11.35
CA GLN A 134 -9.41 14.21 10.07
C GLN A 134 -8.50 13.26 9.29
N THR A 135 -7.20 13.53 9.25
CA THR A 135 -6.20 12.64 8.61
C THR A 135 -6.25 11.24 9.23
N LEU A 136 -6.30 11.13 10.55
CA LEU A 136 -6.42 9.84 11.26
C LEU A 136 -7.72 9.10 10.94
N LYS A 137 -8.84 9.82 10.75
CA LYS A 137 -10.12 9.23 10.31
C LYS A 137 -10.02 8.70 8.88
N MET A 138 -9.43 9.48 7.97
CA MET A 138 -9.27 9.09 6.55
C MET A 138 -8.35 7.89 6.38
N ALA A 139 -7.30 7.75 7.21
CA ALA A 139 -6.41 6.60 7.16
C ALA A 139 -7.16 5.26 7.32
N ARG A 140 -8.17 5.21 8.21
CA ARG A 140 -9.01 4.01 8.38
C ARG A 140 -9.79 3.67 7.13
N LEU A 141 -10.40 4.66 6.48
CA LEU A 141 -11.15 4.48 5.23
C LEU A 141 -10.22 4.03 4.09
N ASN A 142 -9.01 4.62 4.00
CA ASN A 142 -8.01 4.24 3.01
C ASN A 142 -7.57 2.77 3.17
N ILE A 143 -7.34 2.32 4.40
CA ILE A 143 -7.00 0.91 4.68
C ILE A 143 -8.15 -0.02 4.30
N GLN A 144 -9.41 0.36 4.57
CA GLN A 144 -10.57 -0.41 4.12
C GLN A 144 -10.65 -0.49 2.58
N GLY A 145 -10.42 0.63 1.88
CA GLY A 145 -10.35 0.65 0.43
C GLY A 145 -9.25 -0.26 -0.13
N LEU A 146 -8.08 -0.27 0.50
CA LEU A 146 -6.99 -1.19 0.14
C LEU A 146 -7.40 -2.66 0.31
N ARG A 147 -8.07 -3.01 1.41
CA ARG A 147 -8.59 -4.38 1.63
C ARG A 147 -9.58 -4.82 0.55
N ASN A 148 -10.45 -3.93 0.10
CA ASN A 148 -11.36 -4.22 -1.02
C ASN A 148 -10.58 -4.55 -2.31
N ASN A 149 -9.52 -3.79 -2.60
CA ASN A 149 -8.67 -4.05 -3.76
C ASN A 149 -7.88 -5.36 -3.64
N ILE A 150 -7.42 -5.71 -2.43
CA ILE A 150 -6.77 -7.00 -2.14
C ILE A 150 -7.73 -8.16 -2.37
N TYR A 151 -8.98 -8.05 -1.90
CA TYR A 151 -10.03 -9.04 -2.15
C TYR A 151 -10.25 -9.23 -3.66
N CYS A 152 -10.36 -8.13 -4.42
CA CYS A 152 -10.50 -8.20 -5.86
C CYS A 152 -9.30 -8.84 -6.55
N MET A 153 -8.08 -8.52 -6.13
CA MET A 153 -6.87 -9.12 -6.69
C MET A 153 -6.80 -10.62 -6.40
N SER A 154 -7.21 -11.03 -5.19
CA SER A 154 -7.28 -12.44 -4.79
C SER A 154 -8.27 -13.23 -5.66
N ARG A 155 -9.40 -12.61 -6.04
CA ARG A 155 -10.39 -13.20 -6.95
C ARG A 155 -9.83 -13.36 -8.37
N LEU A 156 -9.10 -12.36 -8.87
CA LEU A 156 -8.47 -12.41 -10.20
C LEU A 156 -7.38 -13.50 -10.29
N LEU A 157 -6.62 -13.69 -9.22
CA LEU A 157 -5.57 -14.70 -9.14
C LEU A 157 -6.09 -16.13 -8.91
N GLY A 158 -7.41 -16.35 -9.01
CA GLY A 158 -8.01 -17.67 -8.88
C GLY A 158 -7.87 -18.24 -7.47
N SER A 159 -8.55 -17.62 -6.50
CA SER A 159 -8.69 -18.24 -5.18
C SER A 159 -9.51 -19.53 -5.31
N SER A 160 -8.85 -20.68 -5.38
CA SER A 160 -9.43 -21.92 -4.85
C SER A 160 -9.84 -21.62 -3.42
N GLN A 161 -11.11 -21.84 -3.08
CA GLN A 161 -11.56 -21.83 -1.70
C GLN A 161 -11.01 -23.06 -0.98
N ASP A 162 -9.69 -23.21 -0.91
CA ASP A 162 -9.09 -24.07 0.09
C ASP A 162 -9.05 -23.24 1.37
N ALA A 163 -10.16 -23.34 2.11
CA ALA A 163 -10.19 -23.09 3.53
C ALA A 163 -9.27 -24.12 4.21
N SER A 164 -7.96 -23.94 4.07
CA SER A 164 -7.02 -24.49 5.03
C SER A 164 -7.35 -23.80 6.35
N GLU A 165 -8.02 -24.55 7.23
CA GLU A 165 -8.25 -24.16 8.62
C GLU A 165 -6.96 -23.58 9.20
N PRO A 166 -7.04 -22.49 9.98
CA PRO A 166 -5.90 -22.08 10.77
C PRO A 166 -5.60 -23.24 11.72
N THR A 167 -4.43 -23.88 11.55
CA THR A 167 -3.88 -24.81 12.53
C THR A 167 -3.94 -24.13 13.88
N GLN A 168 -4.80 -24.64 14.77
CA GLN A 168 -4.86 -24.17 16.14
C GLN A 168 -3.50 -24.42 16.76
N THR A 169 -2.76 -23.33 16.97
CA THR A 169 -1.59 -23.34 17.83
C THR A 169 -2.10 -23.72 19.21
N GLY A 170 -1.57 -24.82 19.76
CA GLY A 170 -2.03 -25.39 21.02
C GLY A 170 -1.96 -24.42 22.20
N PRO A 171 -2.52 -24.80 23.37
CA PRO A 171 -2.62 -23.93 24.53
C PRO A 171 -1.23 -23.45 24.96
N GLY A 172 -0.90 -22.22 24.61
CA GLY A 172 0.28 -21.53 25.11
C GLY A 172 0.11 -21.34 26.61
N THR A 173 1.11 -21.78 27.36
CA THR A 173 1.29 -21.56 28.79
C THR A 173 0.86 -20.14 29.17
N SER A 174 -0.01 -20.04 30.18
CA SER A 174 -0.49 -18.78 30.73
C SER A 174 0.68 -17.89 31.14
N LEU A 175 0.96 -16.87 30.33
CA LEU A 175 1.89 -15.81 30.70
C LEU A 175 1.33 -15.06 31.91
N PRO A 176 2.17 -14.71 32.90
CA PRO A 176 1.74 -13.92 34.04
C PRO A 176 1.12 -12.60 33.56
N PRO A 177 0.12 -12.06 34.27
CA PRO A 177 -0.60 -10.86 33.84
C PRO A 177 0.39 -9.69 33.73
N THR A 178 0.60 -9.23 32.50
CA THR A 178 1.41 -8.05 32.23
C THR A 178 0.71 -6.84 32.83
N PRO A 179 1.42 -5.96 33.57
CA PRO A 179 0.84 -4.74 34.10
C PRO A 179 0.16 -3.94 33.00
N ILE A 180 -1.05 -3.44 33.26
CA ILE A 180 -1.75 -2.57 32.31
C ILE A 180 -0.89 -1.31 32.14
N PRO A 181 -0.41 -1.00 30.91
CA PRO A 181 0.44 0.15 30.70
C PRO A 181 -0.29 1.43 31.07
N ASP A 182 0.42 2.38 31.67
CA ASP A 182 -0.10 3.72 31.94
C ASP A 182 -0.43 4.48 30.64
N ALA A 183 -1.10 5.64 30.77
CA ALA A 183 -1.54 6.41 29.62
C ALA A 183 -0.39 6.86 28.72
N PHE A 184 0.77 7.20 29.29
CA PHE A 184 1.94 7.65 28.54
C PHE A 184 2.57 6.49 27.75
N GLN A 185 2.75 5.34 28.39
CA GLN A 185 3.25 4.13 27.74
C GLN A 185 2.30 3.68 26.63
N ARG A 186 0.97 3.75 26.82
CA ARG A 186 0.01 3.45 25.75
C ARG A 186 0.18 4.35 24.53
N LYS A 187 0.47 5.65 24.72
CA LYS A 187 0.76 6.57 23.62
C LYS A 187 2.04 6.17 22.87
N LEU A 188 3.08 5.79 23.61
CA LEU A 188 4.33 5.28 23.03
C LEU A 188 4.12 3.96 22.27
N GLU A 189 3.38 3.00 22.83
CA GLU A 189 3.02 1.77 22.12
C GLU A 189 2.25 2.05 20.83
N GLY A 190 1.34 3.03 20.87
CA GLY A 190 0.61 3.51 19.70
C GLY A 190 1.56 4.02 18.62
N CYS A 191 2.51 4.90 18.95
CA CYS A 191 3.43 5.41 17.94
C CYS A 191 4.38 4.34 17.39
N ARG A 192 4.91 3.44 18.22
CA ARG A 192 5.74 2.30 17.76
C ARG A 192 4.98 1.38 16.81
N PHE A 193 3.71 1.13 17.10
CA PHE A 193 2.84 0.35 16.25
C PHE A 193 2.62 1.03 14.89
N LEU A 194 2.39 2.35 14.88
CA LEU A 194 2.20 3.11 13.63
C LEU A 194 3.47 3.22 12.79
N ASP A 195 4.64 3.40 13.42
CA ASP A 195 5.94 3.35 12.74
C ASP A 195 6.13 2.00 12.03
N GLY A 196 5.80 0.90 12.73
CA GLY A 196 5.86 -0.43 12.15
C GLY A 196 4.90 -0.65 11.00
N TYR A 197 3.69 -0.10 11.09
CA TYR A 197 2.72 -0.13 9.99
C TYR A 197 3.27 0.56 8.74
N HIS A 198 3.89 1.74 8.87
CA HIS A 198 4.47 2.43 7.70
C HIS A 198 5.66 1.67 7.11
N ARG A 199 6.52 1.08 7.95
CA ARG A 199 7.61 0.20 7.48
C ARG A 199 7.07 -1.03 6.75
N PHE A 200 6.00 -1.62 7.28
CA PHE A 200 5.30 -2.74 6.65
C PHE A 200 4.72 -2.34 5.30
N MET A 201 4.01 -1.21 5.20
CA MET A 201 3.43 -0.72 3.94
C MET A 201 4.50 -0.40 2.89
N ARG A 202 5.67 0.09 3.29
CA ARG A 202 6.84 0.22 2.40
C ARG A 202 7.27 -1.13 1.82
N SER A 203 7.32 -2.15 2.66
CA SER A 203 7.68 -3.52 2.24
C SER A 203 6.63 -4.10 1.29
N VAL A 204 5.35 -3.87 1.56
CA VAL A 204 4.22 -4.24 0.69
C VAL A 204 4.32 -3.55 -0.68
N GLY A 205 4.61 -2.25 -0.70
CA GLY A 205 4.80 -1.49 -1.94
C GLY A 205 5.92 -2.07 -2.81
N GLN A 206 7.04 -2.47 -2.18
CA GLN A 206 8.15 -3.12 -2.89
C GLN A 206 7.73 -4.45 -3.52
N VAL A 207 6.98 -5.30 -2.81
CA VAL A 207 6.48 -6.57 -3.38
C VAL A 207 5.53 -6.31 -4.56
N PHE A 208 4.62 -5.34 -4.44
CA PHE A 208 3.72 -4.98 -5.55
C PHE A 208 4.47 -4.40 -6.75
N SER A 209 5.58 -3.68 -6.55
CA SER A 209 6.43 -3.22 -7.65
C SER A 209 7.02 -4.41 -8.42
N ASP A 210 7.55 -5.43 -7.72
CA ASP A 210 8.12 -6.62 -8.35
C ASP A 210 7.10 -7.37 -9.23
N TRP A 211 5.81 -7.36 -8.84
CA TRP A 211 4.74 -7.98 -9.64
C TRP A 211 4.52 -7.29 -10.99
N GLY A 212 4.78 -5.99 -11.06
CA GLY A 212 4.73 -5.21 -12.31
C GLY A 212 5.95 -5.42 -13.22
N GLU A 213 7.05 -5.96 -12.69
CA GLU A 213 8.32 -6.15 -13.38
C GLU A 213 8.53 -7.58 -13.94
N SER A 214 7.62 -8.51 -13.62
CA SER A 214 7.65 -9.90 -14.13
C SER A 214 7.66 -9.96 -15.67
N PRO A 215 8.30 -10.97 -16.29
CA PRO A 215 9.16 -10.84 -17.48
C PRO A 215 8.46 -10.58 -18.84
N SER A 216 7.16 -10.27 -18.87
CA SER A 216 6.46 -9.94 -20.11
C SER A 216 6.98 -8.65 -20.77
N ARG A 217 7.71 -7.80 -20.04
CA ARG A 217 8.39 -6.60 -20.58
C ARG A 217 9.82 -6.84 -21.10
N SER A 218 10.43 -7.99 -20.81
CA SER A 218 11.81 -8.32 -21.23
C SER A 218 11.92 -8.82 -22.68
N ARG A 219 10.81 -9.25 -23.31
CA ARG A 219 10.77 -9.68 -24.72
C ARG A 219 10.71 -8.56 -25.76
N ARG A 220 11.19 -7.34 -25.43
CA ARG A 220 11.58 -6.34 -26.44
C ARG A 220 13.10 -6.38 -26.69
N HIS A 221 13.59 -7.57 -27.02
CA HIS A 221 14.65 -7.75 -28.00
C HIS A 221 13.96 -8.11 -29.33
N ARG A 222 14.23 -7.53 -30.50
CA ARG A 222 15.26 -6.60 -31.00
C ARG A 222 14.78 -6.21 -32.44
N PRO A 223 15.38 -5.24 -33.15
CA PRO A 223 16.65 -5.55 -33.83
C PRO A 223 17.74 -4.53 -33.54
N ARG A 224 18.98 -5.04 -33.41
CA ARG A 224 20.19 -4.28 -33.73
C ARG A 224 19.97 -3.67 -35.11
N ARG A 225 20.07 -2.35 -35.22
CA ARG A 225 20.13 -1.69 -36.53
C ARG A 225 21.26 -2.35 -37.32
N ALA A 226 20.87 -3.09 -38.33
CA ALA A 226 21.77 -3.55 -39.37
C ALA A 226 22.48 -2.33 -39.95
N LEU A 227 23.78 -2.49 -40.16
CA LEU A 227 24.66 -1.59 -40.88
C LEU A 227 24.03 -1.26 -42.24
N GLN A 228 23.27 -0.17 -42.33
CA GLN A 228 22.73 0.31 -43.60
C GLN A 228 23.86 0.98 -44.38
N LYS A 229 24.41 0.17 -45.27
CA LYS A 229 25.13 0.54 -46.47
C LYS A 229 24.24 1.48 -47.29
N GLY A 230 24.42 2.79 -47.11
CA GLY A 230 23.79 3.84 -47.89
C GLY A 230 24.81 4.53 -48.77
N ALA A 231 25.00 4.00 -49.98
CA ALA A 231 25.78 4.62 -51.03
C ALA A 231 25.02 5.83 -51.58
N HIS A 232 25.57 7.04 -51.43
CA HIS A 232 25.37 8.15 -52.35
C HIS A 232 26.48 9.20 -52.17
N ARG A 233 27.57 9.04 -52.92
CA ARG A 233 28.35 10.17 -53.45
C ARG A 233 28.83 9.85 -54.87
N THR A 234 28.05 10.36 -55.81
CA THR A 234 28.48 11.08 -57.02
C THR A 234 29.81 10.67 -57.67
N ARG A 235 29.70 10.08 -58.88
CA ARG A 235 30.74 10.04 -59.91
C ARG A 235 30.35 11.01 -61.04
N PRO A 236 31.28 11.83 -61.53
CA PRO A 236 31.62 11.79 -62.95
C PRO A 236 33.15 11.82 -63.13
N SER A 237 33.78 10.78 -63.68
CA SER A 237 34.16 10.68 -65.10
C SER A 237 34.88 11.92 -65.65
N SER A 238 36.21 11.95 -65.52
CA SER A 238 37.09 12.61 -66.48
C SER A 238 38.27 11.70 -66.83
N LYS A 239 38.55 11.64 -68.13
CA LYS A 239 39.63 10.90 -68.78
C LYS A 239 40.98 11.51 -68.42
N GLY A 240 42.01 10.68 -68.28
CA GLY A 240 43.41 11.14 -68.25
C GLY A 240 44.40 9.99 -68.34
N LYS A 241 44.84 9.69 -69.56
CA LYS A 241 45.91 8.73 -69.90
C LYS A 241 47.23 9.14 -69.24
N ARG A 242 48.00 8.18 -68.69
CA ARG A 242 49.33 7.74 -69.22
C ARG A 242 50.12 6.91 -68.20
N LEU A 243 50.53 5.73 -68.69
CA LEU A 243 51.88 5.12 -68.69
C LEU A 243 52.64 4.92 -67.36
N THR A 244 52.89 3.63 -67.08
CA THR A 244 54.00 3.02 -66.32
C THR A 244 55.39 3.43 -66.88
N PRO A 245 56.57 3.16 -66.25
CA PRO A 245 56.91 1.99 -65.40
C PRO A 245 58.01 2.13 -64.29
N ARG A 246 58.23 1.01 -63.57
CA ARG A 246 59.52 0.42 -63.07
C ARG A 246 60.31 1.00 -61.89
N GLY A 247 60.80 0.06 -61.05
CA GLY A 247 61.97 0.16 -60.13
C GLY A 247 61.66 -0.37 -58.71
N GLN A 248 61.71 -1.68 -58.42
CA GLN A 248 62.84 -2.51 -57.96
C GLN A 248 63.56 -2.09 -56.64
N LEU A 249 63.46 -3.00 -55.65
CA LEU A 249 64.49 -3.58 -54.75
C LEU A 249 65.38 -2.69 -53.84
N LEU A 250 65.34 -3.03 -52.54
CA LEU A 250 66.45 -3.21 -51.59
C LEU A 250 67.73 -2.36 -51.75
N HIS A 251 67.96 -1.43 -50.82
CA HIS A 251 68.94 -1.58 -49.73
C HIS A 251 68.73 -0.49 -48.67
#